data_AF-A0A6N9JR11-F1
#
_entry.id   AF-A0A6N9JR11-F1
#
_cell.length_a   1.000
_cell.length_b   1.000
_cell.length_c   1.000
_cell.angle_alpha   90.00
_cell.angle_beta   90.00
_cell.angle_gamma   90.00
#
_symmetry.space_group_name_H-M   'P 1'
#
loop_
_entity.id
_entity.type
_entity.pdbx_description
1 polymer ?
#
loop_
_entity_poly.entity_id
_entity_poly.type
_entity_poly.pdbx_seq_one_letter_code
_entity_poly.pdbx_strand_id
1 'polypeptide(L)'
;MAIERTVETDVYCDVCGEWIMGWKSNDVGVSRAWAAEYTRRRGGTVGKKIVCKKCRIKERIRTCSMQRKIGNAGRDSDGTCMGFASVVSDEPMERCKRCIACTSYQWEE
;
A
#
# COMPACT_ATOMS: atom_id res chain seq x y z
N MET A 1 43.30 -8.55 -13.12
CA MET A 1 41.92 -9.04 -13.00
C MET A 1 41.03 -7.87 -12.65
N ALA A 2 40.04 -7.55 -13.47
CA ALA A 2 39.06 -6.54 -13.13
C ALA A 2 38.14 -7.11 -12.03
N ILE A 3 37.95 -6.35 -10.95
CA ILE A 3 36.97 -6.68 -9.90
C ILE A 3 35.68 -5.99 -10.32
N GLU A 4 34.65 -6.77 -10.64
CA GLU A 4 33.30 -6.26 -10.90
C GLU A 4 32.52 -6.18 -9.58
N ARG A 5 31.88 -5.04 -9.30
CA ARG A 5 31.08 -4.83 -8.09
C ARG A 5 29.61 -4.65 -8.47
N THR A 6 28.78 -5.55 -7.97
CA THR A 6 27.33 -5.51 -8.14
C THR A 6 26.68 -5.02 -6.86
N VAL A 7 25.79 -4.04 -6.95
CA VAL A 7 25.00 -3.54 -5.83
C VAL A 7 23.54 -3.91 -6.04
N GLU A 8 22.97 -4.60 -5.06
CA GLU A 8 21.56 -4.98 -5.03
C GLU A 8 20.88 -4.23 -3.89
N THR A 9 19.74 -3.62 -4.18
CA THR A 9 18.91 -2.91 -3.19
C THR A 9 17.51 -3.44 -3.30
N ASP A 10 17.10 -4.26 -2.33
CA ASP A 10 15.74 -4.81 -2.25
C ASP A 10 14.95 -4.18 -1.11
N VAL A 11 13.67 -3.93 -1.37
CA VAL A 11 12.72 -3.37 -0.43
C VAL A 11 11.63 -4.40 -0.18
N TYR A 12 11.53 -4.81 1.08
CA TYR A 12 10.52 -5.75 1.56
C TYR A 12 9.54 -5.05 2.48
N CYS A 13 8.34 -5.63 2.60
CA CYS A 13 7.39 -5.23 3.62
C CYS A 13 7.78 -5.83 4.98
N ASP A 14 7.95 -4.99 6.00
CA ASP A 14 8.26 -5.43 7.36
C ASP A 14 7.11 -6.20 8.05
N VAL A 15 5.91 -6.18 7.47
CA VAL A 15 4.71 -6.81 8.06
C VAL A 15 4.43 -8.18 7.45
N CYS A 16 4.46 -8.30 6.12
CA CYS A 16 4.17 -9.56 5.44
C CYS A 16 5.40 -10.24 4.82
N GLY A 17 6.56 -9.58 4.79
CA GLY A 17 7.76 -10.09 4.12
C GLY A 17 7.68 -10.09 2.59
N GLU A 18 6.57 -9.65 1.98
CA GLU A 18 6.45 -9.58 0.52
C GLU A 18 7.51 -8.62 -0.04
N TRP A 19 8.16 -9.04 -1.12
CA TRP A 19 9.03 -8.20 -1.91
C TRP A 19 8.19 -7.11 -2.60
N ILE A 20 8.58 -5.85 -2.38
CA ILE A 20 7.89 -4.69 -2.95
C ILE A 20 8.59 -4.32 -4.27
N MET A 21 9.91 -4.26 -4.26
CA MET A 21 10.75 -3.88 -5.39
C MET A 21 12.23 -4.08 -5.08
N GLY A 22 13.04 -4.09 -6.14
CA GLY A 22 14.48 -4.16 -6.04
C GLY A 22 15.15 -3.52 -7.25
N TRP A 23 16.40 -3.10 -7.04
CA TRP A 23 17.27 -2.58 -8.08
C TRP A 23 18.57 -3.35 -8.07
N LYS A 24 19.04 -3.68 -9.27
CA LYS A 24 20.34 -4.31 -9.50
C LYS A 24 21.13 -3.42 -10.44
N SER A 25 22.29 -2.96 -10.01
CA SER A 25 23.13 -2.06 -10.77
C SER A 25 24.60 -2.39 -10.58
N ASN A 26 25.38 -2.07 -11.60
CA ASN A 26 26.83 -2.11 -11.52
C ASN A 26 27.29 -0.77 -10.92
N ASP A 27 28.06 -0.85 -9.84
CA ASP A 27 28.68 0.27 -9.11
C ASP A 27 27.76 1.28 -8.36
N VAL A 28 26.55 1.60 -8.84
CA VAL A 28 25.71 2.67 -8.27
C VAL A 28 24.43 2.14 -7.62
N GLY A 29 24.40 2.03 -6.29
CA GLY A 29 23.19 1.66 -5.55
C GLY A 29 22.11 2.74 -5.51
N VAL A 30 20.86 2.36 -5.23
CA VAL A 30 19.76 3.30 -5.02
C VAL A 30 19.78 3.83 -3.60
N SER A 31 19.70 5.15 -3.44
CA SER A 31 19.66 5.77 -2.11
C SER A 31 18.38 5.38 -1.34
N ARG A 32 18.47 5.33 0.00
CA ARG A 32 17.30 5.08 0.87
C ARG A 32 16.16 6.08 0.62
N ALA A 33 16.48 7.33 0.31
CA ALA A 33 15.48 8.37 0.04
C ALA A 33 14.71 8.06 -1.26
N TRP A 34 15.41 7.63 -2.30
CA TRP A 34 14.79 7.22 -3.56
C TRP A 34 13.92 5.97 -3.39
N ALA A 35 14.43 4.95 -2.70
CA ALA A 35 13.66 3.75 -2.40
C ALA A 35 12.39 4.06 -1.58
N ALA A 36 12.50 5.00 -0.63
CA ALA A 36 11.38 5.45 0.18
C ALA A 36 10.30 6.15 -0.65
N GLU A 37 10.71 7.08 -1.52
CA GLU A 37 9.78 7.82 -2.39
C GLU A 37 9.06 6.90 -3.37
N TYR A 38 9.79 5.97 -3.97
CA TYR A 38 9.22 5.01 -4.91
C TYR A 38 8.22 4.05 -4.24
N THR A 39 8.51 3.63 -3.01
CA THR A 39 7.58 2.80 -2.22
C THR A 39 6.30 3.56 -1.87
N ARG A 40 6.38 4.88 -1.58
CA ARG A 40 5.20 5.72 -1.35
C ARG A 40 4.34 5.87 -2.60
N ARG A 41 4.95 6.09 -3.78
CA ARG A 41 4.23 6.12 -5.07
C ARG A 41 3.46 4.83 -5.35
N ARG A 42 3.98 3.68 -4.92
CA ARG A 42 3.30 2.38 -5.03
C ARG A 42 2.20 2.16 -3.97
N GLY A 43 1.90 3.17 -3.16
CA GLY A 43 0.89 3.15 -2.10
C GLY A 43 1.36 2.60 -0.75
N GLY A 44 2.65 2.31 -0.61
CA GLY A 44 3.25 1.89 0.66
C GLY A 44 3.47 3.05 1.63
N THR A 45 3.85 2.73 2.86
CA THR A 45 4.28 3.70 3.87
C THR A 45 5.72 3.42 4.24
N VAL A 46 6.54 4.46 4.26
CA VAL A 46 7.95 4.38 4.65
C VAL A 46 8.23 5.35 5.78
N GLY A 47 8.62 4.81 6.93
CA GLY A 47 8.95 5.54 8.15
C GLY A 47 9.82 4.68 9.07
N LYS A 48 9.39 4.45 10.32
CA LYS A 48 10.04 3.48 11.22
C LYS A 48 9.92 2.03 10.72
N LYS A 49 8.93 1.74 9.89
CA LYS A 49 8.69 0.46 9.21
C LYS A 49 8.26 0.72 7.77
N ILE A 50 8.60 -0.21 6.88
CA ILE A 50 8.16 -0.26 5.49
C ILE A 50 6.93 -1.16 5.42
N VAL A 51 5.79 -0.59 5.04
CA VAL A 51 4.52 -1.31 4.97
C VAL A 51 3.99 -1.25 3.55
N CYS A 52 3.73 -2.41 2.94
CA CYS A 52 3.15 -2.48 1.60
C CYS A 52 1.69 -2.01 1.59
N LYS A 53 1.20 -1.64 0.40
CA LYS A 53 -0.18 -1.20 0.18
C LYS A 53 -1.20 -2.18 0.76
N LYS A 54 -1.03 -3.49 0.54
CA LYS A 54 -1.95 -4.53 1.05
C LYS A 54 -2.04 -4.54 2.58
N CYS A 55 -0.91 -4.57 3.27
CA CYS A 55 -0.86 -4.56 4.73
C CYS A 55 -1.48 -3.28 5.31
N ARG A 56 -1.18 -2.13 4.70
CA ARG A 56 -1.76 -0.84 5.08
C ARG A 56 -3.29 -0.83 4.95
N ILE A 57 -3.82 -1.32 3.83
CA ILE A 57 -5.27 -1.42 3.59
C ILE A 57 -5.90 -2.40 4.60
N LYS A 58 -5.31 -3.57 4.81
CA LYS A 58 -5.80 -4.58 5.77
C LYS A 58 -5.90 -4.03 7.19
N GLU A 59 -4.88 -3.31 7.64
CA GLU A 59 -4.88 -2.68 8.96
C GLU A 59 -5.92 -1.54 9.06
N ARG A 60 -6.07 -0.75 8.00
CA ARG A 60 -7.08 0.31 7.94
C ARG A 60 -8.51 -0.24 7.96
N ILE A 61 -8.76 -1.35 7.28
CA ILE A 61 -10.04 -2.09 7.33
C ILE A 61 -10.30 -2.57 8.77
N ARG A 62 -9.32 -3.20 9.41
CA ARG A 62 -9.44 -3.71 10.80
C ARG A 62 -9.76 -2.63 11.82
N THR A 63 -9.23 -1.42 11.63
CA THR A 63 -9.44 -0.26 12.51
C THR A 63 -10.64 0.60 12.12
N CYS A 64 -11.34 0.26 11.04
CA CYS A 64 -12.47 1.01 10.54
C CYS A 64 -13.62 1.01 11.55
N SER A 65 -13.96 2.18 12.08
CA SER A 65 -15.07 2.36 13.03
C SER A 65 -16.42 2.01 12.43
N MET A 66 -16.59 2.20 11.11
CA MET A 66 -17.82 1.81 10.40
C MET A 66 -18.00 0.29 10.37
N GLN A 67 -16.91 -0.48 10.23
CA GLN A 67 -17.01 -1.94 10.28
C GLN A 67 -17.44 -2.45 11.65
N ARG A 68 -17.00 -1.78 12.72
CA ARG A 68 -17.44 -2.09 14.08
C ARG A 68 -18.90 -1.74 14.36
N LYS A 69 -19.47 -0.76 13.66
CA LYS A 69 -20.84 -0.27 13.91
C LYS A 69 -21.90 -0.91 13.01
N ILE A 70 -21.57 -1.12 11.73
CA ILE A 70 -22.54 -1.49 10.68
C ILE A 70 -22.31 -2.93 10.20
N GLY A 71 -21.13 -3.51 10.44
CA GLY A 71 -20.74 -4.84 9.96
C GLY A 71 -19.66 -4.76 8.89
N ASN A 72 -19.31 -5.88 8.25
CA ASN A 72 -18.20 -5.90 7.28
C ASN A 72 -18.62 -5.29 5.94
N ALA A 73 -17.83 -4.32 5.46
CA ALA A 73 -17.96 -3.80 4.10
C ALA A 73 -17.62 -4.88 3.06
N GLY A 74 -18.22 -4.77 1.87
CA GLY A 74 -17.86 -5.59 0.72
C GLY A 74 -16.36 -5.50 0.42
N ARG A 75 -15.79 -6.61 -0.06
CA ARG A 75 -14.38 -6.68 -0.46
C ARG A 75 -14.31 -7.08 -1.92
N ASP A 76 -13.45 -6.41 -2.65
CA ASP A 76 -13.09 -6.79 -4.00
C ASP A 76 -12.17 -8.02 -3.98
N SER A 77 -12.01 -8.66 -5.13
CA SER A 77 -11.14 -9.82 -5.34
C SER A 77 -9.68 -9.59 -4.89
N ASP A 78 -9.19 -8.36 -5.02
CA ASP A 78 -7.85 -7.94 -4.57
C ASP A 78 -7.76 -7.62 -3.06
N GLY A 79 -8.85 -7.79 -2.31
CA GLY A 79 -8.93 -7.49 -0.88
C GLY A 79 -9.12 -6.01 -0.54
N THR A 80 -9.32 -5.16 -1.56
CA THR A 80 -9.66 -3.74 -1.40
C THR A 80 -11.08 -3.58 -0.86
N CYS A 81 -11.31 -2.59 -0.01
CA CYS A 81 -12.63 -2.32 0.54
C CYS A 81 -13.52 -1.67 -0.53
N MET A 82 -14.70 -2.23 -0.79
CA MET A 82 -15.68 -1.59 -1.69
C MET A 82 -16.43 -0.44 -1.01
N GLY A 83 -16.13 -0.19 0.27
CA GLY A 83 -16.87 0.77 1.08
C GLY A 83 -18.23 0.23 1.49
N PHE A 84 -19.02 1.10 2.13
CA PHE A 84 -20.41 0.81 2.44
C PHE A 84 -21.26 1.56 1.43
N ALA A 85 -22.16 0.85 0.76
CA ALA A 85 -23.13 1.43 -0.14
C ALA A 85 -24.00 2.46 0.61
N SER A 86 -24.40 3.50 -0.10
CA SER A 86 -25.44 4.41 0.39
C SER A 86 -26.80 3.72 0.26
N VAL A 87 -27.80 4.16 1.03
CA VAL A 87 -29.17 3.61 0.97
C VAL A 87 -29.85 3.89 -0.38
N VAL A 88 -29.27 4.79 -1.18
CA VAL A 88 -29.86 5.35 -2.40
C VAL A 88 -29.03 5.02 -3.65
N SER A 89 -27.85 4.40 -3.50
CA SER A 89 -26.96 4.09 -4.61
C SER A 89 -25.94 3.00 -4.25
N ASP A 90 -25.55 2.19 -5.23
CA ASP A 90 -24.43 1.24 -5.10
C ASP A 90 -23.06 1.91 -4.94
N GLU A 91 -23.00 3.26 -5.02
CA GLU A 91 -21.78 3.99 -4.72
C GLU A 91 -21.40 3.95 -3.23
N PRO A 92 -20.09 3.84 -2.93
CA PRO A 92 -19.62 3.93 -1.56
C PRO A 92 -19.90 5.31 -0.96
N MET A 93 -20.26 5.34 0.32
CA MET A 93 -20.43 6.58 1.07
C MET A 93 -19.24 7.54 0.91
N GLU A 94 -19.49 8.85 0.91
CA GLU A 94 -18.45 9.89 0.77
C GLU A 94 -17.27 9.73 1.74
N ARG A 95 -17.54 9.25 2.96
CA ARG A 95 -16.48 8.94 3.95
C ARG A 95 -15.58 7.77 3.51
N CYS A 96 -16.15 6.78 2.81
CA CYS A 96 -15.41 5.66 2.24
C CYS A 96 -14.59 6.10 1.02
N LYS A 97 -15.10 6.97 0.15
CA LYS A 97 -14.37 7.52 -1.00
C LYS A 97 -13.05 8.20 -0.59
N ARG A 98 -13.01 8.87 0.56
CA ARG A 98 -11.79 9.48 1.14
C ARG A 98 -10.85 8.50 1.85
N CYS A 99 -11.24 7.22 1.98
CA CYS A 99 -10.46 6.23 2.67
C CYS A 99 -9.52 5.52 1.70
N ILE A 100 -8.22 5.55 1.99
CA ILE A 100 -7.18 4.90 1.17
C ILE A 100 -7.33 3.40 0.95
N ALA A 101 -8.15 2.75 1.78
CA ALA A 101 -8.50 1.34 1.66
C ALA A 101 -9.67 1.09 0.70
N CYS A 102 -10.36 2.13 0.24
CA CYS A 102 -11.50 2.04 -0.63
C CYS A 102 -11.07 1.98 -2.10
N THR A 103 -11.78 1.19 -2.91
CA THR A 103 -11.58 1.09 -4.35
C THR A 103 -11.76 2.44 -5.05
N SER A 104 -12.67 3.28 -4.55
CA SER A 104 -12.93 4.63 -5.08
C SER A 104 -11.92 5.68 -4.63
N TYR A 105 -10.89 5.31 -3.87
CA TYR A 105 -9.86 6.27 -3.47
C TYR A 105 -8.98 6.62 -4.66
N GLN A 106 -9.10 7.86 -5.13
CA GLN A 106 -8.19 8.41 -6.12
C GLN A 106 -6.85 8.71 -5.44
N TRP A 107 -5.83 7.97 -5.83
CA TRP A 107 -4.45 8.36 -5.56
C TRP A 107 -4.13 9.50 -6.52
N GLU A 108 -3.92 10.70 -6.01
CA GLU A 108 -3.35 11.78 -6.82
C GLU A 108 -2.04 11.28 -7.42
N GLU A 109 -1.90 11.45 -8.74
CA GLU A 109 -0.84 10.84 -9.58
C GLU A 109 0.51 11.57 -9.49
#